data_AF-A0A537ET13-F1
#
_entry.id   AF-A0A537ET13-F1
#
_cell.length_a   1.000
_cell.length_b   1.000
_cell.length_c   1.000
_cell.angle_alpha   90.00
_cell.angle_beta   90.00
_cell.angle_gamma   90.00
#
_symmetry.space_group_name_H-M   'P 1'
#
loop_
_entity.id
_entity.type
_entity.pdbx_description
1 polymer ?
#
loop_
_entity_poly.entity_id
_entity_poly.type
_entity_poly.pdbx_seq_one_letter_code
_entity_poly.pdbx_strand_id
1 'polypeptide(L)'
;MRSREPGKPVANARLGEALIDIQTIVIIGLLYWLLTEEQSNPFLRTWLSDNFPLGLYILSPLAVAVISGTLLVVTAFRIGLFVTGRSMTFVGGEVLRGLSGLEIQLRKFVSTKGTTTSALILTSFGTALGLYSYFIAGIIPLTALGISCIILGLTALSLPRHVRGGPGMRAMLQGATRGVEALLEQGTVGRATYLPPADGDAIFAYVPLTPQPETLSIDEMKQAPKSHVGNNEKGLLVHPVGSELNRIPEFQEALSLEERLRYVLVESADVCSRVMVEETGSVVVVAMESADTDLQGQKYLESLGSLPSSLAACIIATLHNKPVTLLDEKKTGNRLIARFRLLA
;
A
#
# COMPACT_ATOMS: atom_id res chain seq x y z
N MET A 1 7.87 28.87 -21.69
CA MET A 1 8.56 28.53 -20.43
C MET A 1 7.67 28.97 -19.26
N ARG A 2 6.93 28.03 -18.65
CA ARG A 2 6.19 28.27 -17.40
C ARG A 2 7.03 27.68 -16.26
N SER A 3 7.47 28.52 -15.33
CA SER A 3 8.15 28.10 -14.10
C SER A 3 7.20 27.23 -13.28
N ARG A 4 7.51 25.94 -13.14
CA ARG A 4 6.86 25.06 -12.16
C ARG A 4 7.27 25.51 -10.77
N GLU A 5 6.30 25.96 -9.97
CA GLU A 5 6.52 26.13 -8.54
C GLU A 5 6.86 24.77 -7.91
N PRO A 6 7.93 24.66 -7.11
CA PRO A 6 8.25 23.43 -6.40
C PRO A 6 7.15 23.14 -5.37
N GLY A 7 6.32 22.15 -5.69
CA GLY A 7 5.22 21.70 -4.84
C GLY A 7 5.73 21.28 -3.47
N LYS A 8 5.09 21.79 -2.41
CA LYS A 8 5.41 21.56 -0.99
C LYS A 8 5.07 20.11 -0.57
N PRO A 9 6.03 19.20 -0.37
CA PRO A 9 5.79 17.88 0.20
C PRO A 9 6.24 17.81 1.68
N VAL A 10 6.78 18.90 2.22
CA VAL A 10 7.55 18.88 3.48
C VAL A 10 6.66 18.93 4.73
N ALA A 11 5.41 19.37 4.61
CA ALA A 11 4.55 19.58 5.78
C ALA A 11 4.14 18.28 6.49
N ASN A 12 3.82 17.22 5.75
CA ASN A 12 3.31 15.97 6.34
C ASN A 12 4.43 15.14 6.97
N ALA A 13 5.64 15.16 6.40
CA ALA A 13 6.81 14.51 7.00
C ALA A 13 7.19 15.16 8.34
N ARG A 14 7.12 16.50 8.41
CA ARG A 14 7.39 17.26 9.64
C ARG A 14 6.39 16.98 10.75
N LEU A 15 5.12 16.70 10.41
CA LEU A 15 4.09 16.38 11.40
C LEU A 15 4.34 15.01 12.05
N GLY A 16 4.70 14.00 11.25
CA GLY A 16 5.01 12.66 11.76
C GLY A 16 6.21 12.66 12.69
N GLU A 17 7.25 13.42 12.35
CA GLU A 17 8.43 13.57 13.20
C GLU A 17 8.10 14.26 14.54
N ALA A 18 7.38 15.39 14.50
CA ALA A 18 6.97 16.08 15.72
C ALA A 18 6.14 15.19 16.66
N LEU A 19 5.29 14.30 16.10
CA LEU A 19 4.47 13.38 16.88
C LEU A 19 5.34 12.38 17.68
N ILE A 20 6.39 11.84 17.09
CA ILE A 20 7.28 10.87 17.75
C ILE A 20 8.04 11.53 18.90
N ASP A 21 8.44 12.81 18.74
CA ASP A 21 9.14 13.55 19.79
C ASP A 21 8.20 13.84 20.97
N ILE A 22 6.95 14.21 20.69
CA ILE A 22 5.90 14.39 21.72
C ILE A 22 5.64 13.08 22.46
N GLN A 23 5.50 11.95 21.74
CA GLN A 23 5.30 10.64 22.36
C GLN A 23 6.45 10.26 23.30
N THR A 24 7.68 10.57 22.92
CA THR A 24 8.86 10.26 23.75
C THR A 24 8.83 11.03 25.07
N ILE A 25 8.47 12.32 25.03
CA ILE A 25 8.31 13.15 26.24
C ILE A 25 7.20 12.59 27.15
N VAL A 26 6.07 12.18 26.57
CA VAL A 26 4.95 11.59 27.32
C VAL A 26 5.36 10.27 27.99
N ILE A 27 6.09 9.41 27.29
CA ILE A 27 6.58 8.13 27.85
C ILE A 27 7.53 8.39 29.03
N ILE A 28 8.46 9.33 28.90
CA ILE A 28 9.38 9.70 29.99
C ILE A 28 8.58 10.22 31.20
N GLY A 29 7.60 11.09 30.97
CA GLY A 29 6.73 11.62 32.02
C GLY A 29 5.94 10.52 32.74
N LEU A 30 5.41 9.55 31.99
CA LEU A 30 4.70 8.40 32.56
C LEU A 30 5.62 7.49 33.37
N LEU A 31 6.83 7.20 32.90
CA LEU A 31 7.80 6.39 33.65
C LEU A 31 8.17 7.05 34.98
N TYR A 32 8.40 8.36 34.97
CA TYR A 32 8.74 9.10 36.19
C TYR A 32 7.57 9.20 37.16
N TRP A 33 6.36 9.40 36.64
CA TRP A 33 5.14 9.36 37.45
C TRP A 33 4.93 7.98 38.08
N LEU A 34 5.08 6.90 37.30
CA LEU A 34 4.91 5.53 37.79
C LEU A 34 5.97 5.16 38.86
N LEU A 35 7.21 5.65 38.70
CA LEU A 35 8.27 5.53 39.71
C LEU A 35 7.88 6.25 41.00
N THR A 36 7.36 7.47 40.89
CA THR A 36 6.97 8.28 42.05
C THR A 36 5.80 7.62 42.79
N GLU A 37 4.84 7.08 42.05
CA GLU A 37 3.69 6.37 42.59
C GLU A 37 4.09 5.04 43.24
N GLU A 38 5.04 4.29 42.66
CA GLU A 38 5.56 3.07 43.30
C GLU A 38 6.21 3.34 44.65
N GLN A 39 6.92 4.47 44.78
CA GLN A 39 7.58 4.86 46.02
C GLN A 39 6.61 5.38 47.08
N SER A 40 5.53 6.05 46.68
CA SER A 40 4.53 6.61 47.59
C SER A 40 3.46 5.59 47.99
N ASN A 41 3.22 4.57 47.16
CA ASN A 41 2.09 3.66 47.28
C ASN A 41 2.53 2.21 47.56
N PRO A 42 2.50 1.75 48.83
CA PRO A 42 2.95 0.41 49.21
C PRO A 42 2.08 -0.71 48.59
N PHE A 43 0.83 -0.42 48.25
CA PHE A 43 -0.02 -1.37 47.55
C PHE A 43 0.48 -1.62 46.12
N LEU A 44 0.82 -0.57 45.37
CA LEU A 44 1.31 -0.70 44.01
C LEU A 44 2.61 -1.52 43.96
N ARG A 45 3.52 -1.27 44.91
CA ARG A 45 4.77 -2.01 45.05
C ARG A 45 4.54 -3.50 45.31
N THR A 46 3.63 -3.82 46.22
CA THR A 46 3.26 -5.22 46.54
C THR A 46 2.57 -5.89 45.35
N TRP A 47 1.68 -5.16 44.66
CA TRP A 47 1.04 -5.68 43.46
C TRP A 47 2.06 -5.96 42.35
N LEU A 48 3.03 -5.07 42.15
CA LEU A 48 4.12 -5.25 41.19
C LEU A 48 5.03 -6.43 41.55
N SER A 49 5.39 -6.63 42.83
CA SER A 49 6.18 -7.80 43.21
C SER A 49 5.47 -9.10 42.86
N ASP A 50 4.15 -9.14 43.09
CA ASP A 50 3.37 -10.37 43.01
C ASP A 50 2.96 -10.72 41.57
N ASN A 51 2.66 -9.69 40.77
CA ASN A 51 2.09 -9.87 39.43
C ASN A 51 3.07 -9.56 38.30
N PHE A 52 4.07 -8.70 38.55
CA PHE A 52 5.02 -8.29 37.54
C PHE A 52 6.39 -7.93 38.14
N PRO A 53 7.17 -8.94 38.60
CA PRO A 53 8.42 -8.71 39.31
C PRO A 53 9.47 -7.97 38.47
N LEU A 54 9.45 -8.14 37.14
CA LEU A 54 10.26 -7.35 36.21
C LEU A 54 9.90 -5.86 36.24
N GLY A 55 8.66 -5.51 36.57
CA GLY A 55 8.21 -4.14 36.73
C GLY A 55 8.95 -3.40 37.83
N LEU A 56 9.29 -4.07 38.93
CA LEU A 56 10.11 -3.47 40.00
C LEU A 56 11.55 -3.19 39.53
N TYR A 57 12.09 -4.02 38.64
CA TYR A 57 13.40 -3.76 38.05
C TYR A 57 13.36 -2.59 37.07
N ILE A 58 12.34 -2.55 36.20
CA ILE A 58 12.11 -1.48 35.22
C ILE A 58 11.83 -0.14 35.92
N LEU A 59 11.11 -0.17 37.05
CA LEU A 59 10.82 0.98 37.90
C LEU A 59 11.87 1.20 38.99
N SER A 60 13.04 0.59 38.89
CA SER A 60 14.15 1.01 39.74
C SER A 60 14.56 2.45 39.36
N PRO A 61 14.93 3.31 40.31
CA PRO A 61 15.35 4.68 40.02
C PRO A 61 16.45 4.74 38.95
N LEU A 62 17.38 3.76 38.99
CA LEU A 62 18.47 3.64 38.04
C LEU A 62 17.98 3.24 36.65
N ALA A 63 17.08 2.26 36.53
CA ALA A 63 16.53 1.85 35.24
C ALA A 63 15.72 2.99 34.59
N VAL A 64 14.86 3.67 35.36
CA VAL A 64 14.07 4.80 34.85
C VAL A 64 14.99 5.94 34.41
N ALA A 65 16.06 6.23 35.15
CA ALA A 65 17.05 7.24 34.77
C ALA A 65 17.80 6.86 33.48
N VAL A 66 18.22 5.60 33.34
CA VAL A 66 18.91 5.10 32.14
C VAL A 66 18.00 5.11 30.92
N ILE A 67 16.78 4.60 31.03
CA ILE A 67 15.81 4.57 29.93
C ILE A 67 15.44 5.99 29.51
N SER A 68 15.09 6.84 30.46
CA SER A 68 14.70 8.23 30.19
C SER A 68 15.86 9.04 29.62
N GLY A 69 17.07 8.87 30.16
CA GLY A 69 18.28 9.52 29.66
C GLY A 69 18.60 9.09 28.22
N THR A 70 18.49 7.80 27.92
CA THR A 70 18.72 7.28 26.57
C THR A 70 17.70 7.85 25.58
N LEU A 71 16.41 7.86 25.96
CA LEU A 71 15.34 8.44 25.14
C LEU A 71 15.57 9.94 24.90
N LEU A 72 15.92 10.72 25.93
CA LEU A 72 16.23 12.14 25.79
C LEU A 72 17.42 12.40 24.88
N VAL A 73 18.50 11.61 25.00
CA VAL A 73 19.68 11.73 24.14
C VAL A 73 19.31 11.45 22.69
N VAL A 74 18.53 10.40 22.42
CA VAL A 74 18.06 10.07 21.06
C VAL A 74 17.17 11.17 20.50
N THR A 75 16.23 11.69 21.29
CA THR A 75 15.35 12.80 20.87
C THR A 75 16.14 14.08 20.63
N ALA A 76 17.05 14.46 21.53
CA ALA A 76 17.88 15.66 21.38
C ALA A 76 18.81 15.55 20.17
N PHE A 77 19.42 14.38 19.95
CA PHE A 77 20.24 14.11 18.78
C PHE A 77 19.42 14.21 17.49
N ARG A 78 18.20 13.67 17.48
CA ARG A 78 17.30 13.72 16.33
C ARG A 78 16.82 15.15 16.03
N ILE A 79 16.45 15.93 17.06
CA ILE A 79 16.10 17.34 16.92
C ILE A 79 17.31 18.14 16.40
N GLY A 80 18.51 17.88 16.93
CA GLY A 80 19.74 18.50 16.46
C GLY A 80 20.01 18.22 14.99
N LEU A 81 19.91 16.95 14.56
CA LEU A 81 20.05 16.56 13.16
C LEU A 81 18.98 17.21 12.26
N PHE A 82 17.74 17.29 12.74
CA PHE A 82 16.65 17.96 12.04
C PHE A 82 16.93 19.45 11.82
N VAL A 83 17.38 20.16 12.87
CA VAL A 83 17.75 21.58 12.79
C VAL A 83 18.94 21.80 11.86
N THR A 84 19.89 20.85 11.82
CA THR A 84 21.09 20.96 10.98
C THR A 84 20.84 20.54 9.51
N GLY A 85 19.63 20.10 9.17
CA GLY A 85 19.26 19.73 7.79
C GLY A 85 19.97 18.49 7.23
N ARG A 86 20.55 17.64 8.10
CA ARG A 86 21.24 16.40 7.69
C ARG A 86 20.22 15.26 7.67
N SER A 87 19.85 14.77 6.49
CA SER A 87 18.89 13.67 6.34
C SER A 87 19.47 12.36 6.86
N MET A 88 18.76 11.67 7.76
CA MET A 88 19.12 10.32 8.23
C MET A 88 18.97 9.29 7.10
N THR A 89 20.08 8.88 6.51
CA THR A 89 20.16 7.62 5.74
C THR A 89 20.96 6.53 6.47
N PHE A 90 21.53 6.81 7.66
CA PHE A 90 22.63 6.00 8.17
C PHE A 90 22.34 5.07 9.37
N VAL A 91 21.17 5.15 10.03
CA VAL A 91 20.97 4.41 11.31
C VAL A 91 19.80 3.41 11.29
N GLY A 92 18.95 3.41 10.25
CA GLY A 92 17.81 2.50 10.18
C GLY A 92 18.14 1.04 9.84
N GLY A 93 19.21 0.78 9.09
CA GLY A 93 19.44 -0.51 8.42
C GLY A 93 19.74 -1.70 9.34
N GLU A 94 20.42 -1.47 10.47
CA GLU A 94 20.82 -2.56 11.37
C GLU A 94 19.75 -2.86 12.44
N VAL A 95 19.03 -1.85 12.91
CA VAL A 95 17.94 -2.04 13.89
C VAL A 95 16.70 -2.65 13.23
N LEU A 96 16.41 -2.30 11.96
CA LEU A 96 15.31 -2.91 11.20
C LEU A 96 15.53 -4.41 10.91
N ARG A 97 16.78 -4.85 10.77
CA ARG A 97 17.11 -6.29 10.59
C ARG A 97 16.82 -7.14 11.82
N GLY A 98 16.80 -6.55 13.02
CA GLY A 98 16.42 -7.27 14.25
C GLY A 98 14.90 -7.41 14.44
N LEU A 99 14.10 -6.52 13.85
CA LEU A 99 12.65 -6.46 14.05
C LEU A 99 11.83 -7.21 12.99
N SER A 100 12.45 -7.65 11.89
CA SER A 100 11.75 -8.29 10.76
C SER A 100 11.07 -9.63 11.12
N GLY A 101 11.49 -10.30 12.20
CA GLY A 101 10.87 -11.55 12.67
C GLY A 101 9.50 -11.37 13.33
N LEU A 102 9.26 -10.22 13.97
CA LEU A 102 8.00 -9.90 14.65
C LEU A 102 6.93 -9.34 13.69
N GLU A 103 7.39 -8.76 12.58
CA GLU A 103 6.55 -8.12 11.56
C GLU A 103 5.60 -9.13 10.87
N ILE A 104 6.05 -10.36 10.66
CA ILE A 104 5.29 -11.41 9.96
C ILE A 104 4.09 -11.90 10.79
N GLN A 105 4.22 -11.93 12.13
CA GLN A 105 3.13 -12.34 13.03
C GLN A 105 2.06 -11.24 13.19
N LEU A 106 2.48 -9.98 13.29
CA LEU A 106 1.55 -8.84 13.38
C LEU A 106 0.78 -8.61 12.07
N ARG A 107 1.41 -8.87 10.91
CA ARG A 107 0.78 -8.70 9.59
C ARG A 107 -0.42 -9.62 9.37
N LYS A 108 -0.45 -10.81 10.01
CA LYS A 108 -1.61 -11.72 9.97
C LYS A 108 -2.80 -11.25 10.79
N PHE A 109 -2.60 -10.44 11.83
CA PHE A 109 -3.68 -9.98 12.71
C PHE A 109 -4.38 -8.70 12.22
N VAL A 110 -3.77 -7.95 11.31
CA VAL A 110 -4.28 -6.64 10.85
C VAL A 110 -5.03 -6.71 9.50
N SER A 111 -5.01 -7.85 8.80
CA SER A 111 -5.79 -8.03 7.57
C SER A 111 -7.24 -8.42 7.89
N THR A 112 -8.06 -7.44 8.30
CA THR A 112 -9.51 -7.59 8.20
C THR A 112 -10.15 -6.22 7.99
N LYS A 113 -11.06 -6.19 7.00
CA LYS A 113 -11.66 -5.08 6.24
C LYS A 113 -12.41 -3.98 7.04
N GLY A 114 -12.04 -3.72 8.30
CA GLY A 114 -12.67 -2.75 9.21
C GLY A 114 -11.71 -2.03 10.16
N THR A 115 -10.46 -1.79 9.75
CA THR A 115 -9.38 -1.27 10.64
C THR A 115 -9.58 0.16 11.14
N THR A 116 -10.37 1.02 10.48
CA THR A 116 -10.68 2.38 11.00
C THR A 116 -11.69 2.30 12.12
N THR A 117 -12.75 1.55 11.89
CA THR A 117 -13.83 1.39 12.87
C THR A 117 -13.33 0.64 14.09
N SER A 118 -12.55 -0.44 13.90
CA SER A 118 -11.93 -1.17 15.01
C SER A 118 -10.91 -0.33 15.79
N ALA A 119 -10.08 0.49 15.12
CA ALA A 119 -9.17 1.40 15.83
C ALA A 119 -9.92 2.49 16.63
N LEU A 120 -11.02 3.02 16.08
CA LEU A 120 -11.88 3.99 16.78
C LEU A 120 -12.59 3.37 17.97
N ILE A 121 -13.15 2.16 17.81
CA ILE A 121 -13.79 1.38 18.88
C ILE A 121 -12.76 1.07 19.98
N LEU A 122 -11.54 0.66 19.61
CA LEU A 122 -10.49 0.34 20.57
C LEU A 122 -10.04 1.57 21.35
N THR A 123 -9.91 2.72 20.68
CA THR A 123 -9.54 4.00 21.32
C THR A 123 -10.64 4.48 22.26
N SER A 124 -11.91 4.42 21.83
CA SER A 124 -13.05 4.84 22.65
C SER A 124 -13.26 3.92 23.85
N PHE A 125 -13.13 2.60 23.64
CA PHE A 125 -13.17 1.61 24.71
C PHE A 125 -12.04 1.82 25.72
N GLY A 126 -10.80 2.01 25.26
CA GLY A 126 -9.66 2.30 26.13
C GLY A 126 -9.84 3.58 26.94
N THR A 127 -10.42 4.61 26.33
CA THR A 127 -10.75 5.88 27.00
C THR A 127 -11.79 5.69 28.10
N ALA A 128 -12.92 5.04 27.79
CA ALA A 128 -13.97 4.78 28.76
C ALA A 128 -13.49 3.88 29.91
N LEU A 129 -12.74 2.82 29.59
CA LEU A 129 -12.19 1.90 30.56
C LEU A 129 -11.15 2.57 31.46
N GLY A 130 -10.25 3.38 30.89
CA GLY A 130 -9.25 4.12 31.64
C GLY A 130 -9.86 5.12 32.61
N LEU A 131 -10.85 5.91 32.15
CA LEU A 131 -11.58 6.88 32.97
C LEU A 131 -12.35 6.20 34.12
N TYR A 132 -13.12 5.15 33.80
CA TYR A 132 -13.87 4.39 34.80
C TYR A 132 -12.92 3.77 35.84
N SER A 133 -11.84 3.15 35.38
CA SER A 133 -10.89 2.48 36.24
C SER A 133 -10.14 3.43 37.16
N TYR A 134 -9.76 4.62 36.66
CA TYR A 134 -9.03 5.61 37.44
C TYR A 134 -9.91 6.32 38.47
N PHE A 135 -11.10 6.79 38.07
CA PHE A 135 -11.95 7.62 38.93
C PHE A 135 -12.91 6.83 39.83
N ILE A 136 -13.43 5.70 39.35
CA ILE A 136 -14.49 4.96 40.05
C ILE A 136 -13.92 3.71 40.73
N ALA A 137 -13.18 2.88 39.99
CA ALA A 137 -12.70 1.62 40.52
C ALA A 137 -11.43 1.75 41.38
N GLY A 138 -10.58 2.74 41.11
CA GLY A 138 -9.27 2.89 41.77
C GLY A 138 -8.28 1.76 41.47
N ILE A 139 -8.50 1.01 40.38
CA ILE A 139 -7.69 -0.17 40.03
C ILE A 139 -6.61 0.25 39.03
N ILE A 140 -5.36 0.32 39.48
CA ILE A 140 -4.22 0.78 38.66
C ILE A 140 -3.99 -0.13 37.42
N PRO A 141 -4.03 -1.48 37.51
CA PRO A 141 -3.80 -2.34 36.35
C PRO A 141 -4.81 -2.15 35.21
N LEU A 142 -6.08 -1.93 35.56
CA LEU A 142 -7.15 -1.75 34.58
C LEU A 142 -7.07 -0.37 33.91
N THR A 143 -6.52 0.62 34.62
CA THR A 143 -6.17 1.94 34.06
C THR A 143 -5.04 1.82 33.04
N ALA A 144 -3.98 1.06 33.37
CA ALA A 144 -2.86 0.82 32.45
C ALA A 144 -3.30 0.09 31.17
N LEU A 145 -4.25 -0.86 31.28
CA LEU A 145 -4.86 -1.52 30.13
C LEU A 145 -5.64 -0.53 29.25
N GLY A 146 -6.42 0.36 29.85
CA GLY A 146 -7.12 1.44 29.15
C GLY A 146 -6.16 2.33 28.35
N ILE A 147 -5.07 2.78 28.98
CA ILE A 147 -4.02 3.57 28.32
C ILE A 147 -3.38 2.80 27.16
N SER A 148 -3.10 1.50 27.34
CA SER A 148 -2.53 0.65 26.30
C SER A 148 -3.47 0.54 25.08
N CYS A 149 -4.78 0.38 25.30
CA CYS A 149 -5.77 0.37 24.22
C CYS A 149 -5.83 1.72 23.48
N ILE A 150 -5.71 2.85 24.19
CA ILE A 150 -5.65 4.19 23.58
C ILE A 150 -4.41 4.32 22.69
N ILE A 151 -3.23 3.93 23.19
CA ILE A 151 -1.98 4.00 22.43
C ILE A 151 -2.08 3.14 21.17
N LEU A 152 -2.50 1.88 21.29
CA LEU A 152 -2.64 0.98 20.14
C LEU A 152 -3.67 1.51 19.13
N GLY A 153 -4.81 2.03 19.60
CA GLY A 153 -5.82 2.62 18.74
C GLY A 153 -5.31 3.85 17.98
N LEU A 154 -4.61 4.76 18.66
CA LEU A 154 -3.99 5.94 18.05
C LEU A 154 -2.87 5.57 17.06
N THR A 155 -2.04 4.58 17.38
CA THR A 155 -1.02 4.06 16.47
C THR A 155 -1.65 3.45 15.22
N ALA A 156 -2.72 2.67 15.36
CA ALA A 156 -3.47 2.09 14.23
C ALA A 156 -4.21 3.15 13.38
N LEU A 157 -4.55 4.29 13.98
CA LEU A 157 -5.06 5.47 13.25
C LEU A 157 -3.93 6.23 12.52
N SER A 158 -2.71 6.20 13.06
CA SER A 158 -1.55 6.95 12.54
C SER A 158 -0.79 6.22 11.44
N LEU A 159 -0.88 4.89 11.36
CA LEU A 159 -0.23 4.12 10.29
C LEU A 159 -0.83 4.49 8.92
N PRO A 160 -0.02 4.98 7.96
CA PRO A 160 -0.49 5.18 6.59
C PRO A 160 -0.85 3.82 6.00
N ARG A 161 -2.14 3.59 5.79
CA ARG A 161 -2.70 2.26 5.47
C ARG A 161 -2.30 1.75 4.10
N HIS A 162 -1.98 2.66 3.21
CA HIS A 162 -1.49 2.36 1.88
C HIS A 162 -0.46 3.43 1.55
N VAL A 163 0.73 3.03 1.14
CA VAL A 163 1.64 3.94 0.44
C VAL A 163 0.96 4.20 -0.89
N ARG A 164 0.13 5.26 -0.95
CA ARG A 164 -0.42 5.75 -2.22
C ARG A 164 0.71 5.82 -3.23
N GLY A 165 0.43 5.45 -4.47
CA GLY A 165 1.36 5.47 -5.59
C GLY A 165 2.10 6.81 -5.69
N GLY A 166 3.21 6.93 -4.96
CA GLY A 166 3.96 8.17 -4.86
C GLY A 166 4.65 8.49 -6.20
N PRO A 167 5.34 9.63 -6.29
CA PRO A 167 6.10 10.01 -7.49
C PRO A 167 7.04 8.89 -7.98
N GLY A 168 7.60 8.10 -7.06
CA GLY A 168 8.42 6.93 -7.38
C GLY A 168 7.65 5.81 -8.09
N MET A 169 6.47 5.42 -7.59
CA MET A 169 5.62 4.40 -8.23
C MET A 169 5.20 4.86 -9.63
N ARG A 170 4.78 6.12 -9.78
CA ARG A 170 4.43 6.68 -11.10
C ARG A 170 5.61 6.64 -12.06
N ALA A 171 6.81 7.02 -11.61
CA ALA A 171 8.01 6.93 -12.44
C ALA A 171 8.36 5.49 -12.83
N MET A 172 8.16 4.51 -11.93
CA MET A 172 8.36 3.09 -12.22
C MET A 172 7.35 2.57 -13.25
N LEU A 173 6.06 2.89 -13.08
CA LEU A 173 5.01 2.51 -14.03
C LEU A 173 5.27 3.14 -15.40
N GLN A 174 5.69 4.42 -15.45
CA GLN A 174 6.10 5.10 -16.68
C GLN A 174 7.35 4.45 -17.33
N GLY A 175 8.32 4.03 -16.52
CA GLY A 175 9.49 3.31 -17.02
C GLY A 175 9.09 1.98 -17.66
N ALA A 176 8.19 1.25 -17.02
CA ALA A 176 7.66 -0.01 -17.53
C ALA A 176 6.84 0.16 -18.81
N THR A 177 5.96 1.17 -18.88
CA THR A 177 5.20 1.46 -20.12
C THR A 177 6.13 1.84 -21.27
N ARG A 178 7.17 2.64 -21.03
CA ARG A 178 8.18 2.98 -22.05
C ARG A 178 8.98 1.76 -22.51
N GLY A 179 9.28 0.83 -21.61
CA GLY A 179 9.93 -0.43 -21.97
C GLY A 179 9.09 -1.25 -22.95
N VAL A 180 7.78 -1.36 -22.71
CA VAL A 180 6.85 -2.01 -23.63
C VAL A 180 6.70 -1.22 -24.93
N GLU A 181 6.58 0.11 -24.87
CA GLU A 181 6.54 0.97 -26.06
C GLU A 181 7.71 0.71 -27.01
N ALA A 182 8.94 0.65 -26.47
CA ALA A 182 10.13 0.41 -27.27
C ALA A 182 10.13 -0.96 -27.99
N LEU A 183 9.44 -1.97 -27.43
CA LEU A 183 9.22 -3.25 -28.10
C LEU A 183 8.19 -3.12 -29.23
N LEU A 184 7.13 -2.35 -28.99
CA LEU A 184 6.02 -2.17 -29.94
C LEU A 184 6.37 -1.22 -31.10
N GLU A 185 7.33 -0.32 -30.93
CA GLU A 185 7.80 0.60 -31.99
C GLU A 185 8.41 -0.12 -33.19
N GLN A 186 8.83 -1.38 -33.04
CA GLN A 186 9.47 -2.15 -34.10
C GLN A 186 8.50 -2.66 -35.18
N GLY A 187 7.18 -2.55 -34.97
CA GLY A 187 6.18 -3.13 -35.87
C GLY A 187 4.86 -2.36 -35.94
N THR A 188 3.98 -2.80 -36.85
CA THR A 188 2.59 -2.33 -36.88
C THR A 188 1.78 -3.15 -35.90
N VAL A 189 1.22 -2.50 -34.88
CA VAL A 189 0.51 -3.21 -33.81
C VAL A 189 -0.99 -3.12 -33.99
N GLY A 190 -1.69 -4.22 -33.77
CA GLY A 190 -3.14 -4.25 -33.58
C GLY A 190 -3.52 -4.27 -32.10
N ARG A 191 -4.84 -4.37 -31.83
CA ARG A 191 -5.37 -4.42 -30.46
C ARG A 191 -4.93 -5.69 -29.73
N ALA A 192 -4.40 -5.52 -28.53
CA ALA A 192 -3.90 -6.61 -27.72
C ALA A 192 -5.02 -7.44 -27.10
N THR A 193 -4.75 -8.73 -26.90
CA THR A 193 -5.60 -9.66 -26.15
C THR A 193 -4.85 -10.12 -24.91
N TYR A 194 -5.39 -9.81 -23.74
CA TYR A 194 -4.83 -10.17 -22.44
C TYR A 194 -5.22 -11.61 -22.13
N LEU A 195 -4.23 -12.47 -21.94
CA LEU A 195 -4.39 -13.88 -21.66
C LEU A 195 -4.42 -14.09 -20.15
N PRO A 196 -5.34 -14.92 -19.62
CA PRO A 196 -5.38 -15.22 -18.20
C PRO A 196 -4.11 -15.98 -17.77
N PRO A 197 -3.72 -15.87 -16.50
CA PRO A 197 -2.55 -16.58 -15.99
C PRO A 197 -2.78 -18.09 -16.02
N ALA A 198 -1.87 -18.84 -16.65
CA ALA A 198 -1.90 -20.32 -16.59
C ALA A 198 -1.20 -20.77 -15.30
N ASP A 199 -1.89 -21.53 -14.44
CA ASP A 199 -1.34 -22.18 -13.24
C ASP A 199 -0.46 -21.27 -12.34
N GLY A 200 -0.90 -20.04 -12.08
CA GLY A 200 -0.19 -19.10 -11.20
C GLY A 200 0.98 -18.35 -11.86
N ASP A 201 1.17 -18.51 -13.17
CA ASP A 201 2.16 -17.76 -13.95
C ASP A 201 1.70 -16.31 -14.26
N ALA A 202 2.58 -15.47 -14.79
CA ALA A 202 2.27 -14.09 -15.12
C ALA A 202 1.16 -13.96 -16.19
N ILE A 203 0.46 -12.82 -16.17
CA ILE A 203 -0.49 -12.43 -17.21
C ILE A 203 0.31 -11.92 -18.42
N PHE A 204 -0.04 -12.40 -19.61
CA PHE A 204 0.58 -11.98 -20.86
C PHE A 204 -0.43 -11.22 -21.71
N ALA A 205 0.05 -10.28 -22.51
CA ALA A 205 -0.74 -9.65 -23.55
C ALA A 205 -0.21 -10.09 -24.92
N TYR A 206 -1.07 -10.72 -25.72
CA TYR A 206 -0.78 -11.01 -27.12
C TYR A 206 -1.03 -9.77 -27.96
N VAL A 207 0.02 -9.27 -28.62
CA VAL A 207 -0.04 -8.12 -29.51
C VAL A 207 0.12 -8.61 -30.95
N PRO A 208 -0.92 -8.49 -31.79
CA PRO A 208 -0.79 -8.87 -33.20
C PRO A 208 0.10 -7.86 -33.93
N LEU A 209 1.04 -8.37 -34.72
CA LEU A 209 1.98 -7.57 -35.53
C LEU A 209 1.47 -7.33 -36.96
N THR A 210 0.34 -7.94 -37.30
CA THR A 210 -0.35 -7.75 -38.56
C THR A 210 -1.77 -7.26 -38.26
N PRO A 211 -2.23 -6.15 -38.88
CA PRO A 211 -3.53 -5.54 -38.60
C PRO A 211 -4.75 -6.39 -39.02
N GLN A 212 -4.54 -7.55 -39.64
CA GLN A 212 -5.60 -8.53 -39.91
C GLN A 212 -5.51 -9.69 -38.91
N PRO A 213 -6.46 -9.79 -37.96
CA PRO A 213 -6.61 -11.01 -37.20
C PRO A 213 -7.23 -12.06 -38.13
N GLU A 214 -6.41 -12.97 -38.65
CA GLU A 214 -6.91 -14.35 -38.74
C GLU A 214 -7.44 -14.70 -37.35
N THR A 215 -8.59 -15.34 -37.26
CA THR A 215 -9.15 -15.86 -36.01
C THR A 215 -8.19 -16.89 -35.44
N LEU A 216 -7.15 -16.41 -34.76
CA LEU A 216 -6.15 -17.21 -34.07
C LEU A 216 -6.83 -17.81 -32.84
N SER A 217 -6.61 -19.10 -32.66
CA SER A 217 -7.02 -19.79 -31.45
C SER A 217 -6.25 -19.25 -30.23
N ILE A 218 -6.83 -19.36 -29.05
CA ILE A 218 -6.20 -18.95 -27.79
C ILE A 218 -4.87 -19.70 -27.58
N ASP A 219 -4.79 -20.96 -28.03
CA ASP A 219 -3.59 -21.77 -27.90
C ASP A 219 -2.45 -21.31 -28.83
N GLU A 220 -2.77 -20.85 -30.05
CA GLU A 220 -1.78 -20.23 -30.94
C GLU A 220 -1.26 -18.91 -30.36
N MET A 221 -2.12 -18.11 -29.72
CA MET A 221 -1.69 -16.87 -29.05
C MET A 221 -0.70 -17.16 -27.91
N LYS A 222 -0.92 -18.22 -27.14
CA LYS A 222 -0.02 -18.62 -26.04
C LYS A 222 1.35 -19.10 -26.51
N GLN A 223 1.47 -19.55 -27.75
CA GLN A 223 2.72 -20.02 -28.35
C GLN A 223 3.50 -18.91 -29.06
N ALA A 224 2.96 -17.69 -29.12
CA ALA A 224 3.64 -16.58 -29.77
C ALA A 224 4.96 -16.24 -29.06
N PRO A 225 5.98 -15.81 -29.81
CA PRO A 225 7.30 -15.54 -29.27
C PRO A 225 7.25 -14.36 -28.29
N LYS A 226 8.14 -14.38 -27.30
CA LYS A 226 8.30 -13.32 -26.28
C LYS A 226 9.29 -12.22 -26.71
N SER A 227 9.93 -12.39 -27.85
CA SER A 227 10.92 -11.49 -28.41
C SER A 227 10.82 -11.55 -29.93
N HIS A 228 11.04 -10.42 -30.59
CA HIS A 228 11.16 -10.36 -32.05
C HIS A 228 12.38 -11.14 -32.52
N VAL A 229 12.20 -12.42 -32.88
CA VAL A 229 13.26 -13.28 -33.42
C VAL A 229 12.83 -13.78 -34.79
N GLY A 230 12.60 -12.84 -35.72
CA GLY A 230 12.44 -13.15 -37.14
C GLY A 230 11.42 -12.30 -37.89
N ASN A 231 11.48 -12.36 -39.22
CA ASN A 231 10.69 -11.53 -40.14
C ASN A 231 9.26 -12.04 -40.40
N ASN A 232 8.78 -13.09 -39.71
CA ASN A 232 7.53 -13.77 -40.05
C ASN A 232 6.63 -14.09 -38.84
N GLU A 233 6.73 -13.31 -37.77
CA GLU A 233 5.94 -13.51 -36.56
C GLU A 233 4.54 -12.89 -36.72
N LYS A 234 3.48 -13.67 -36.46
CA LYS A 234 2.09 -13.19 -36.53
C LYS A 234 1.72 -12.25 -35.37
N GLY A 235 2.43 -12.37 -34.25
CA GLY A 235 2.23 -11.57 -33.04
C GLY A 235 3.33 -11.78 -32.01
N LEU A 236 3.33 -10.95 -30.98
CA LEU A 236 4.31 -10.94 -29.89
C LEU A 236 3.59 -11.09 -28.54
N LEU A 237 4.14 -11.89 -27.64
CA LEU A 237 3.74 -11.89 -26.23
C LEU A 237 4.54 -10.83 -25.47
N VAL A 238 3.84 -9.86 -24.90
CA VAL A 238 4.43 -8.85 -24.03
C VAL A 238 3.95 -9.02 -22.59
N HIS A 239 4.78 -8.60 -21.64
CA HIS A 239 4.41 -8.47 -20.24
C HIS A 239 3.78 -7.09 -20.02
N PRO A 240 2.45 -6.97 -19.94
CA PRO A 240 1.83 -5.69 -19.65
C PRO A 240 2.17 -5.21 -18.24
N VAL A 241 2.01 -3.91 -18.01
CA VAL A 241 2.09 -3.33 -16.67
C VAL A 241 0.91 -3.89 -15.85
N GLY A 242 1.23 -4.68 -14.83
CA GLY A 242 0.25 -5.47 -14.07
C GLY A 242 0.31 -6.98 -14.32
N SER A 243 1.27 -7.46 -15.12
CA SER A 243 1.46 -8.90 -15.39
C SER A 243 1.63 -9.78 -14.15
N GLU A 244 2.12 -9.20 -13.06
CA GLU A 244 2.44 -9.89 -11.80
C GLU A 244 1.38 -9.69 -10.69
N LEU A 245 0.22 -9.11 -11.02
CA LEU A 245 -0.83 -8.80 -10.03
C LEU A 245 -1.36 -10.04 -9.29
N ASN A 246 -1.35 -11.20 -9.94
CA ASN A 246 -1.80 -12.46 -9.35
C ASN A 246 -0.88 -12.99 -8.23
N ARG A 247 0.36 -12.51 -8.13
CA ARG A 247 1.31 -12.88 -7.07
C ARG A 247 1.09 -12.12 -5.76
N ILE A 248 0.25 -11.09 -5.77
CA ILE A 248 -0.06 -10.27 -4.60
C ILE A 248 -1.12 -11.02 -3.76
N PRO A 249 -0.83 -11.45 -2.52
CA PRO A 249 -1.78 -12.19 -1.68
C PRO A 249 -3.09 -11.45 -1.43
N GLU A 250 -3.02 -10.13 -1.24
CA GLU A 250 -4.18 -9.24 -1.05
C GLU A 250 -5.10 -9.23 -2.27
N PHE A 251 -4.54 -9.50 -3.46
CA PHE A 251 -5.30 -9.66 -4.69
C PHE A 251 -5.94 -11.05 -4.80
N GLN A 252 -5.57 -12.05 -4.01
CA GLN A 252 -6.20 -13.37 -4.05
C GLN A 252 -7.44 -13.49 -3.14
N GLU A 253 -7.65 -12.54 -2.22
CA GLU A 253 -8.82 -12.50 -1.34
C GLU A 253 -10.12 -12.38 -2.14
N ALA A 254 -11.24 -12.95 -1.65
CA ALA A 254 -12.54 -12.98 -2.32
C ALA A 254 -13.23 -11.60 -2.37
N LEU A 255 -12.61 -10.65 -3.08
CA LEU A 255 -13.07 -9.30 -3.37
C LEU A 255 -13.83 -9.26 -4.70
N SER A 256 -14.81 -8.36 -4.82
CA SER A 256 -15.50 -8.13 -6.09
C SER A 256 -14.57 -7.49 -7.15
N LEU A 257 -14.95 -7.54 -8.43
CA LEU A 257 -14.17 -6.93 -9.52
C LEU A 257 -13.93 -5.43 -9.27
N GLU A 258 -14.97 -4.70 -8.89
CA GLU A 258 -14.87 -3.27 -8.58
C GLU A 258 -13.93 -3.00 -7.39
N GLU A 259 -14.00 -3.81 -6.33
CA GLU A 259 -13.11 -3.66 -5.18
C GLU A 259 -11.64 -3.89 -5.55
N ARG A 260 -11.36 -4.90 -6.38
CA ARG A 260 -10.00 -5.19 -6.87
C ARG A 260 -9.46 -4.10 -7.78
N LEU A 261 -10.29 -3.60 -8.69
CA LEU A 261 -9.93 -2.48 -9.55
C LEU A 261 -9.67 -1.22 -8.73
N ARG A 262 -10.51 -0.94 -7.72
CA ARG A 262 -10.29 0.19 -6.80
C ARG A 262 -8.97 0.04 -6.04
N TYR A 263 -8.70 -1.14 -5.48
CA TYR A 263 -7.46 -1.40 -4.75
C TYR A 263 -6.22 -1.15 -5.64
N VAL A 264 -6.18 -1.74 -6.85
CA VAL A 264 -5.00 -1.61 -7.72
C VAL A 264 -4.89 -0.21 -8.32
N LEU A 265 -5.96 0.32 -8.92
CA LEU A 265 -5.90 1.56 -9.70
C LEU A 265 -5.90 2.83 -8.82
N VAL A 266 -6.65 2.83 -7.72
CA VAL A 266 -6.80 4.01 -6.86
C VAL A 266 -5.82 3.95 -5.68
N GLU A 267 -5.80 2.83 -4.95
CA GLU A 267 -5.06 2.76 -3.68
C GLU A 267 -3.57 2.48 -3.89
N SER A 268 -3.24 1.52 -4.76
CA SER A 268 -1.86 1.09 -5.01
C SER A 268 -1.16 1.94 -6.07
N ALA A 269 -1.72 2.04 -7.27
CA ALA A 269 -1.08 2.70 -8.41
C ALA A 269 -1.31 4.22 -8.44
N ASP A 270 -2.38 4.71 -7.80
CA ASP A 270 -2.78 6.13 -7.80
C ASP A 270 -2.85 6.71 -9.23
N VAL A 271 -3.45 5.94 -10.14
CA VAL A 271 -3.62 6.31 -11.56
C VAL A 271 -5.01 6.84 -11.89
N CYS A 272 -5.97 6.70 -10.96
CA CYS A 272 -7.29 7.30 -11.03
C CYS A 272 -7.85 7.57 -9.62
N SER A 273 -8.87 8.42 -9.51
CA SER A 273 -9.48 8.77 -8.21
C SER A 273 -10.64 7.85 -7.82
N ARG A 274 -11.34 7.30 -8.81
CA ARG A 274 -12.51 6.45 -8.60
C ARG A 274 -12.66 5.48 -9.76
N VAL A 275 -13.19 4.29 -9.47
CA VAL A 275 -13.55 3.27 -10.45
C VAL A 275 -15.01 2.88 -10.26
N MET A 276 -15.71 2.63 -11.36
CA MET A 276 -17.04 2.03 -11.41
C MET A 276 -17.03 0.94 -12.47
N VAL A 277 -17.72 -0.17 -12.21
CA VAL A 277 -17.76 -1.32 -13.11
C VAL A 277 -19.19 -1.68 -13.43
N GLU A 278 -19.45 -1.98 -14.69
CA GLU A 278 -20.72 -2.54 -15.15
C GLU A 278 -20.42 -3.78 -15.99
N GLU A 279 -20.99 -4.92 -15.60
CA GLU A 279 -20.84 -6.19 -16.32
C GLU A 279 -22.14 -6.49 -17.08
N THR A 280 -22.05 -6.61 -18.40
CA THR A 280 -23.19 -6.95 -19.27
C THR A 280 -22.81 -8.14 -20.17
N GLY A 281 -23.12 -9.36 -19.71
CA GLY A 281 -22.86 -10.58 -20.47
C GLY A 281 -21.36 -10.84 -20.67
N SER A 282 -20.87 -10.74 -21.91
CA SER A 282 -19.44 -10.89 -22.25
C SER A 282 -18.69 -9.55 -22.31
N VAL A 283 -19.35 -8.44 -21.98
CA VAL A 283 -18.76 -7.10 -22.01
C VAL A 283 -18.64 -6.56 -20.60
N VAL A 284 -17.44 -6.09 -20.25
CA VAL A 284 -17.16 -5.40 -19.00
C VAL A 284 -16.83 -3.95 -19.31
N VAL A 285 -17.57 -3.02 -18.72
CA VAL A 285 -17.34 -1.58 -18.89
C VAL A 285 -16.74 -1.04 -17.60
N VAL A 286 -15.55 -0.46 -17.69
CA VAL A 286 -14.86 0.16 -16.57
C VAL A 286 -14.80 1.66 -16.79
N ALA A 287 -15.37 2.39 -15.84
CA ALA A 287 -15.34 3.84 -15.81
C ALA A 287 -14.37 4.31 -14.73
N MET A 288 -13.43 5.17 -15.10
CA MET A 288 -12.37 5.68 -14.24
C MET A 288 -12.40 7.20 -14.21
N GLU A 289 -12.48 7.81 -13.03
CA GLU A 289 -12.44 9.28 -12.86
C GLU A 289 -11.01 9.77 -12.66
N SER A 290 -10.69 10.94 -13.24
CA SER A 290 -9.35 11.55 -13.19
C SER A 290 -8.22 10.59 -13.57
N ALA A 291 -8.46 9.75 -14.57
CA ALA A 291 -7.50 8.79 -15.06
C ALA A 291 -6.29 9.48 -15.71
N ASP A 292 -5.09 9.19 -15.21
CA ASP A 292 -3.84 9.67 -15.80
C ASP A 292 -3.57 8.91 -17.11
N THR A 293 -3.69 9.63 -18.21
CA THR A 293 -3.63 9.11 -19.59
C THR A 293 -2.41 9.65 -20.33
N ASP A 294 -1.65 10.58 -19.73
CA ASP A 294 -0.51 11.25 -20.37
C ASP A 294 0.79 10.42 -20.26
N LEU A 295 0.70 9.17 -19.78
CA LEU A 295 1.84 8.38 -19.30
C LEU A 295 2.47 7.47 -20.35
N GLN A 296 2.08 7.55 -21.63
CA GLN A 296 2.33 6.47 -22.59
C GLN A 296 2.67 6.94 -24.00
N GLY A 297 3.42 6.08 -24.71
CA GLY A 297 3.68 6.24 -26.13
C GLY A 297 2.47 5.86 -26.98
N GLN A 298 2.53 6.25 -28.26
CA GLN A 298 1.40 6.12 -29.17
C GLN A 298 1.10 4.64 -29.49
N LYS A 299 2.12 3.79 -29.61
CA LYS A 299 1.92 2.37 -29.97
C LYS A 299 1.32 1.55 -28.83
N TYR A 300 1.70 1.87 -27.59
CA TYR A 300 1.12 1.31 -26.37
C TYR A 300 -0.37 1.64 -26.32
N LEU A 301 -0.74 2.90 -26.55
CA LEU A 301 -2.14 3.32 -26.55
C LEU A 301 -2.96 2.64 -27.67
N GLU A 302 -2.37 2.53 -28.87
CA GLU A 302 -2.97 1.85 -30.01
C GLU A 302 -3.23 0.36 -29.73
N SER A 303 -2.28 -0.33 -29.07
CA SER A 303 -2.36 -1.77 -28.84
C SER A 303 -3.01 -2.16 -27.51
N LEU A 304 -2.42 -1.73 -26.40
CA LEU A 304 -2.76 -2.13 -25.03
C LEU A 304 -3.79 -1.19 -24.38
N GLY A 305 -3.96 0.02 -24.93
CA GLY A 305 -4.76 1.10 -24.35
C GLY A 305 -3.99 1.88 -23.28
N SER A 306 -4.65 2.87 -22.67
CA SER A 306 -4.07 3.66 -21.59
C SER A 306 -3.62 2.82 -20.37
N LEU A 307 -2.72 3.34 -19.53
CA LEU A 307 -2.18 2.61 -18.36
C LEU A 307 -3.31 2.09 -17.45
N PRO A 308 -4.32 2.91 -17.09
CA PRO A 308 -5.44 2.44 -16.27
C PRO A 308 -6.25 1.34 -16.98
N SER A 309 -6.48 1.47 -18.30
CA SER A 309 -7.18 0.44 -19.09
C SER A 309 -6.38 -0.87 -19.15
N SER A 310 -5.06 -0.79 -19.32
CA SER A 310 -4.17 -1.96 -19.40
C SER A 310 -4.11 -2.72 -18.08
N LEU A 311 -4.00 -2.00 -16.95
CA LEU A 311 -4.10 -2.57 -15.61
C LEU A 311 -5.49 -3.20 -15.38
N ALA A 312 -6.56 -2.51 -15.80
CA ALA A 312 -7.92 -3.04 -15.69
C ALA A 312 -8.09 -4.34 -16.49
N ALA A 313 -7.55 -4.41 -17.70
CA ALA A 313 -7.58 -5.62 -18.52
C ALA A 313 -6.89 -6.81 -17.84
N CYS A 314 -5.72 -6.58 -17.22
CA CYS A 314 -5.01 -7.61 -16.46
C CYS A 314 -5.86 -8.14 -15.30
N ILE A 315 -6.53 -7.24 -14.58
CA ILE A 315 -7.41 -7.59 -13.44
C ILE A 315 -8.62 -8.40 -13.91
N ILE A 316 -9.29 -7.97 -14.98
CA ILE A 316 -10.44 -8.66 -15.56
C ILE A 316 -10.04 -10.05 -16.06
N ALA A 317 -8.92 -10.15 -16.78
CA ALA A 317 -8.42 -11.43 -17.30
C ALA A 317 -8.11 -12.42 -16.18
N THR A 318 -7.51 -11.92 -15.09
CA THR A 318 -7.20 -12.74 -13.91
C THR A 318 -8.45 -13.20 -13.19
N LEU A 319 -9.42 -12.31 -12.98
CA LEU A 319 -10.63 -12.62 -12.22
C LEU A 319 -11.53 -13.61 -12.95
N HIS A 320 -11.79 -13.36 -14.23
CA HIS A 320 -12.70 -14.20 -15.01
C HIS A 320 -12.03 -15.45 -15.55
N ASN A 321 -10.70 -15.57 -15.42
CA ASN A 321 -9.88 -16.64 -16.01
C ASN A 321 -10.19 -16.85 -17.51
N LYS A 322 -10.41 -15.75 -18.23
CA LYS A 322 -10.77 -15.73 -19.65
C LYS A 322 -9.94 -14.68 -20.38
N PRO A 323 -9.61 -14.89 -21.66
CA PRO A 323 -8.93 -13.87 -22.43
C PRO A 323 -9.80 -12.61 -22.59
N VAL A 324 -9.17 -11.44 -22.54
CA VAL A 324 -9.85 -10.15 -22.56
C VAL A 324 -9.25 -9.25 -23.63
N THR A 325 -10.10 -8.70 -24.50
CA THR A 325 -9.69 -7.73 -25.52
C THR A 325 -10.26 -6.36 -25.19
N LEU A 326 -9.42 -5.32 -25.25
CA LEU A 326 -9.89 -3.93 -25.19
C LEU A 326 -10.56 -3.56 -26.51
N LEU A 327 -11.86 -3.27 -26.48
CA LEU A 327 -12.63 -2.89 -27.67
C LEU A 327 -12.45 -1.40 -27.98
N ASP A 328 -12.65 -0.57 -26.98
CA ASP A 328 -12.68 0.89 -27.11
C ASP A 328 -12.31 1.53 -25.78
N GLU A 329 -11.60 2.64 -25.84
CA GLU A 329 -11.41 3.54 -24.72
C GLU A 329 -11.68 4.97 -25.14
N LYS A 330 -12.51 5.68 -24.37
CA LYS A 330 -12.88 7.06 -24.65
C LYS A 330 -12.72 7.91 -23.40
N LYS A 331 -11.99 9.01 -23.54
CA LYS A 331 -11.88 10.04 -22.52
C LYS A 331 -12.96 11.10 -22.77
N THR A 332 -13.92 11.20 -21.87
CA THR A 332 -14.99 12.20 -21.90
C THR A 332 -14.81 13.12 -20.70
N GLY A 333 -14.23 14.30 -20.95
CA GLY A 333 -13.87 15.25 -19.90
C GLY A 333 -12.88 14.64 -18.91
N ASN A 334 -13.29 14.50 -17.65
CA ASN A 334 -12.49 13.94 -16.57
C ASN A 334 -12.70 12.43 -16.38
N ARG A 335 -13.47 11.77 -17.24
CA ARG A 335 -13.79 10.34 -17.11
C ARG A 335 -13.22 9.56 -18.29
N LEU A 336 -12.52 8.48 -18.01
CA LEU A 336 -12.08 7.49 -18.98
C LEU A 336 -13.04 6.29 -18.91
N ILE A 337 -13.60 5.90 -20.05
CA ILE A 337 -14.50 4.75 -20.16
C ILE A 337 -13.81 3.74 -21.06
N ALA A 338 -13.46 2.59 -20.50
CA ALA A 338 -12.85 1.47 -21.21
C ALA A 338 -13.84 0.31 -21.32
N ARG A 339 -13.98 -0.28 -22.51
CA ARG A 339 -14.88 -1.39 -22.79
C ARG A 339 -14.07 -2.63 -23.15
N PHE A 340 -14.28 -3.69 -22.39
CA PHE A 340 -13.58 -4.96 -22.54
C PHE A 340 -14.53 -6.05 -23.00
N ARG A 341 -14.05 -6.94 -23.86
CA ARG A 341 -14.77 -8.15 -24.27
C ARG A 341 -14.07 -9.37 -23.70
N LEU A 342 -14.82 -10.20 -22.99
CA LEU A 342 -14.42 -11.54 -22.59
C LEU A 342 -14.55 -12.46 -23.80
N LEU A 343 -13.46 -13.11 -24.19
CA LEU A 343 -13.48 -14.17 -25.20
C LEU A 343 -13.92 -15.48 -24.53
N ALA A 344 -14.74 -16.25 -25.25
CA ALA A 344 -15.26 -17.54 -24.80
C ALA A 344 -14.25 -18.65 -25.04
#